data_AF-A0A8J5KRH9-F1
#
_entry.id   AF-A0A8J5KRH9-F1
#
_cell.length_a   1.000
_cell.length_b   1.000
_cell.length_c   1.000
_cell.angle_alpha   90.00
_cell.angle_beta   90.00
_cell.angle_gamma   90.00
#
_symmetry.space_group_name_H-M   'P 1'
#
loop_
_entity.id
_entity.type
_entity.pdbx_description
1 polymer ?
#
loop_
_entity_poly.entity_id
_entity_poly.type
_entity_poly.pdbx_seq_one_letter_code
_entity_poly.pdbx_strand_id
1 'polypeptide(L)'
;MTFIGFFVFLQIDLLPEISQPPRILSDVDGILKAKQIKSDIDEYLKVTSEVSSFINELIPRLLLPQSEANLAGTRYNVPLINSLVLYIGMQATQLLQNKSTASTQQVNHNGPLDLYLVSTPMEIFQSLINNLDSEGRYLLLNAVANQLRYPNNHTHYFSFVLLYLFAESKQDSSIQEQITRVLLERLIVNRPHPWGLLITFIELIRNQRYDFWKCSFTRCAPEIEKLFESVSRTCVGPKAMNDSIV
;
A
#
# COMPACT_ATOMS: atom_id res chain seq x y z
N MET A 1 1.51 -16.55 -8.64
CA MET A 1 1.72 -15.37 -7.79
C MET A 1 0.68 -15.21 -6.68
N THR A 2 0.67 -16.21 -5.82
CA THR A 2 0.13 -16.18 -4.46
C THR A 2 0.77 -15.03 -3.67
N PHE A 3 0.02 -14.46 -2.72
CA PHE A 3 0.43 -13.42 -1.76
C PHE A 3 1.73 -13.79 -1.05
N ILE A 4 1.87 -15.10 -0.80
CA ILE A 4 2.99 -15.82 -0.19
C ILE A 4 4.27 -15.78 -1.06
N GLY A 5 4.23 -15.17 -2.26
CA GLY A 5 5.37 -15.06 -3.18
C GLY A 5 5.67 -13.63 -3.65
N PHE A 6 5.10 -12.62 -2.99
CA PHE A 6 5.40 -11.21 -3.29
C PHE A 6 6.50 -10.64 -2.40
N PHE A 7 6.59 -11.08 -1.14
CA PHE A 7 7.70 -10.79 -0.22
C PHE A 7 8.76 -11.87 -0.31
N VAL A 8 9.52 -11.86 -1.41
CA VAL A 8 10.50 -12.92 -1.69
C VAL A 8 11.71 -12.79 -0.76
N PHE A 9 12.04 -11.57 -0.32
CA PHE A 9 13.33 -11.34 0.31
C PHE A 9 13.35 -11.57 1.84
N LEU A 10 12.25 -11.32 2.55
CA LEU A 10 12.26 -11.23 4.02
C LEU A 10 11.50 -12.36 4.74
N GLN A 11 10.92 -13.33 4.02
CA GLN A 11 10.09 -14.41 4.60
C GLN A 11 9.04 -13.90 5.60
N ILE A 12 8.50 -12.72 5.34
CA ILE A 12 7.61 -11.99 6.27
C ILE A 12 6.32 -12.76 6.49
N ASP A 13 5.92 -13.51 5.47
CA ASP A 13 4.75 -14.38 5.47
C ASP A 13 4.80 -15.48 6.57
N LEU A 14 5.96 -15.66 7.22
CA LEU A 14 6.15 -16.59 8.34
C LEU A 14 5.82 -15.98 9.71
N LEU A 15 5.70 -14.65 9.83
CA LEU A 15 5.42 -14.00 11.10
C LEU A 15 3.93 -14.17 11.46
N PRO A 16 3.56 -14.80 12.59
CA PRO A 16 2.16 -15.01 12.94
C PRO A 16 1.38 -13.70 13.13
N GLU A 17 2.06 -12.63 13.52
CA GLU A 17 1.47 -11.32 13.78
C GLU A 17 0.86 -10.67 12.54
N ILE A 18 1.35 -10.99 11.34
CA ILE A 18 0.82 -10.43 10.08
C ILE A 18 -0.60 -10.92 9.79
N SER A 19 -1.08 -11.96 10.49
CA SER A 19 -2.47 -12.42 10.38
C SER A 19 -3.42 -11.62 11.27
N GLN A 20 -2.90 -10.85 12.23
CA GLN A 20 -3.69 -10.21 13.28
C GLN A 20 -4.05 -8.76 12.91
N PRO A 21 -5.32 -8.34 13.10
CA PRO A 21 -5.72 -6.96 12.89
C PRO A 21 -5.17 -6.03 13.97
N PRO A 22 -4.71 -4.82 13.60
CA PRO A 22 -4.36 -3.81 14.59
C PRO A 22 -5.61 -3.27 15.28
N ARG A 23 -5.46 -2.79 16.51
CA ARG A 23 -6.55 -2.10 17.22
C ARG A 23 -6.73 -0.68 16.66
N ILE A 24 -7.94 -0.35 16.23
CA ILE A 24 -8.33 1.00 15.76
C ILE A 24 -9.41 1.53 16.69
N LEU A 25 -9.16 2.70 17.28
CA LEU A 25 -10.09 3.36 18.20
C LEU A 25 -10.75 4.60 17.59
N SER A 26 -10.26 5.06 16.44
CA SER A 26 -10.81 6.22 15.73
C SER A 26 -12.07 5.84 14.98
N ASP A 27 -13.02 6.78 14.88
CA ASP A 27 -14.21 6.62 14.04
C ASP A 27 -13.86 6.81 12.56
N VAL A 28 -13.48 5.70 11.90
CA VAL A 28 -13.22 5.65 10.45
C VAL A 28 -14.51 5.85 9.66
N ASP A 29 -15.62 5.38 10.21
CA ASP A 29 -16.92 5.30 9.54
C ASP A 29 -17.61 6.67 9.42
N GLY A 30 -17.49 7.52 10.44
CA GLY A 30 -18.27 8.75 10.58
C GLY A 30 -18.23 9.65 9.35
N ILE A 31 -17.03 9.96 8.85
CA ILE A 31 -16.86 10.83 7.67
C ILE A 31 -17.31 10.16 6.37
N LEU A 32 -17.14 8.84 6.25
CA LEU A 32 -17.56 8.07 5.09
C LEU A 32 -19.09 7.98 5.00
N LYS A 33 -19.75 7.79 6.15
CA LYS A 33 -21.22 7.80 6.26
C LYS A 33 -21.79 9.18 5.95
N ALA A 34 -21.19 10.25 6.48
CA ALA A 34 -21.61 11.62 6.22
C ALA A 34 -21.58 12.01 4.72
N LYS A 35 -20.69 11.37 3.95
CA LYS A 35 -20.57 11.57 2.49
C LYS A 35 -21.25 10.48 1.65
N GLN A 36 -21.98 9.55 2.28
CA GLN A 36 -22.60 8.38 1.65
C GLN A 36 -21.61 7.49 0.87
N ILE A 37 -20.31 7.57 1.17
CA ILE A 37 -19.28 6.79 0.47
C ILE A 37 -19.22 5.36 1.01
N LYS A 38 -19.51 5.16 2.31
CA LYS A 38 -19.42 3.84 2.93
C LYS A 38 -20.37 2.82 2.27
N SER A 39 -21.64 3.20 2.06
CA SER A 39 -22.63 2.35 1.41
C SER A 39 -22.18 1.94 0.01
N ASP A 40 -21.65 2.89 -0.76
CA ASP A 40 -21.25 2.68 -2.14
C ASP A 40 -20.05 1.74 -2.23
N ILE A 41 -19.08 1.88 -1.31
CA ILE A 41 -17.96 0.93 -1.19
C ILE A 41 -18.51 -0.46 -0.83
N ASP A 42 -19.36 -0.56 0.18
CA ASP A 42 -19.90 -1.85 0.62
C ASP A 42 -20.72 -2.55 -0.48
N GLU A 43 -21.41 -1.78 -1.31
CA GLU A 43 -22.14 -2.27 -2.47
C GLU A 43 -21.20 -2.71 -3.59
N TYR A 44 -20.24 -1.87 -3.97
CA TYR A 44 -19.24 -2.18 -4.99
C TYR A 44 -18.38 -3.41 -4.63
N LEU A 45 -18.06 -3.60 -3.35
CA LEU A 45 -17.33 -4.79 -2.89
C LEU A 45 -18.16 -6.08 -2.91
N LYS A 46 -19.50 -5.99 -2.96
CA LYS A 46 -20.42 -7.14 -3.02
C LYS A 46 -20.87 -7.45 -4.44
N VAL A 47 -21.26 -6.41 -5.17
CA VAL A 47 -21.73 -6.45 -6.54
C VAL A 47 -20.57 -5.97 -7.37
N THR A 48 -19.90 -6.88 -8.09
CA THR A 48 -18.79 -6.57 -8.99
C THR A 48 -19.32 -5.73 -10.16
N SER A 49 -19.56 -4.45 -9.90
CA SER A 49 -19.98 -3.42 -10.84
C SER A 49 -18.75 -2.85 -11.56
N GLU A 50 -18.98 -2.08 -12.62
CA GLU A 50 -17.90 -1.44 -13.36
C GLU A 50 -17.14 -0.44 -12.46
N VAL A 51 -15.83 -0.65 -12.26
CA VAL A 51 -15.00 0.21 -11.39
C VAL A 51 -14.95 1.66 -11.88
N SER A 52 -15.06 1.87 -13.19
CA SER A 52 -14.97 3.19 -13.82
C SER A 52 -16.09 4.12 -13.35
N SER A 53 -17.34 3.64 -13.30
CA SER A 53 -18.49 4.44 -12.89
C SER A 53 -18.40 4.80 -11.41
N PHE A 54 -18.07 3.82 -10.56
CA PHE A 54 -17.86 4.04 -9.13
C PHE A 54 -16.78 5.11 -8.87
N ILE A 55 -15.65 5.02 -9.58
CA ILE A 55 -14.52 5.95 -9.38
C ILE A 55 -14.84 7.36 -9.90
N ASN A 56 -15.54 7.46 -11.03
CA ASN A 56 -15.99 8.73 -11.59
C ASN A 56 -16.94 9.48 -10.63
N GLU A 57 -17.74 8.75 -9.85
CA GLU A 57 -18.59 9.33 -8.81
C GLU A 57 -17.83 9.61 -7.50
N LEU A 58 -16.82 8.79 -7.18
CA LEU A 58 -16.05 8.91 -5.94
C LEU A 58 -15.10 10.12 -5.96
N ILE A 59 -14.34 10.32 -7.04
CA ILE A 59 -13.29 11.36 -7.09
C ILE A 59 -13.81 12.77 -6.80
N PRO A 60 -14.93 13.24 -7.39
CA PRO A 60 -15.49 14.56 -7.08
C PRO A 60 -15.86 14.72 -5.61
N ARG A 61 -16.27 13.63 -4.94
CA ARG A 61 -16.62 13.63 -3.50
C ARG A 61 -15.40 13.73 -2.58
N LEU A 62 -14.20 13.46 -3.10
CA LEU A 62 -12.94 13.68 -2.39
C LEU A 62 -12.49 15.13 -2.38
N LEU A 63 -13.13 16.01 -3.17
CA LEU A 63 -12.79 17.43 -3.25
C LEU A 63 -13.53 18.23 -2.18
N LEU A 64 -12.88 19.28 -1.70
CA LEU A 64 -13.46 20.28 -0.81
C LEU A 64 -14.16 21.38 -1.63
N PRO A 65 -15.19 22.02 -1.07
CA PRO A 65 -15.67 23.31 -1.58
C PRO A 65 -14.54 24.34 -1.60
N GLN A 66 -14.56 25.27 -2.57
CA GLN A 66 -13.47 26.23 -2.76
C GLN A 66 -13.14 27.06 -1.50
N SER A 67 -14.15 27.41 -0.70
CA SER A 67 -13.97 28.14 0.56
C SER A 67 -13.15 27.36 1.59
N GLU A 68 -13.37 26.04 1.67
CA GLU A 68 -12.64 25.15 2.58
C GLU A 68 -11.26 24.81 2.03
N ALA A 69 -11.13 24.66 0.71
CA ALA A 69 -9.86 24.36 0.05
C ALA A 69 -8.79 25.44 0.32
N ASN A 70 -9.20 26.73 0.26
CA ASN A 70 -8.31 27.85 0.54
C ASN A 70 -7.80 27.84 1.99
N LEU A 71 -8.62 27.40 2.94
CA LEU A 71 -8.24 27.31 4.36
C LEU A 71 -7.36 26.08 4.62
N ALA A 72 -7.64 24.96 3.95
CA ALA A 72 -6.89 23.72 4.11
C ALA A 72 -5.53 23.74 3.39
N GLY A 73 -5.34 24.65 2.42
CA GLY A 73 -4.15 24.68 1.56
C GLY A 73 -4.09 23.55 0.53
N THR A 74 -5.21 22.84 0.35
CA THR A 74 -5.38 21.72 -0.58
C THR A 74 -6.82 21.66 -1.04
N ARG A 75 -7.05 21.23 -2.28
CA ARG A 75 -8.41 21.01 -2.79
C ARG A 75 -9.05 19.70 -2.34
N TYR A 76 -8.28 18.83 -1.70
CA TYR A 76 -8.71 17.49 -1.31
C TYR A 76 -9.12 17.42 0.16
N ASN A 77 -10.16 16.64 0.45
CA ASN A 77 -10.56 16.32 1.81
C ASN A 77 -9.64 15.23 2.37
N VAL A 78 -8.51 15.66 2.96
CA VAL A 78 -7.48 14.75 3.49
C VAL A 78 -8.02 13.77 4.54
N PRO A 79 -8.83 14.19 5.55
CA PRO A 79 -9.43 13.24 6.49
C PRO A 79 -10.30 12.18 5.82
N LEU A 80 -11.04 12.55 4.76
CA LEU A 80 -11.86 11.62 4.00
C LEU A 80 -10.99 10.61 3.22
N ILE A 81 -9.92 11.06 2.55
CA ILE A 81 -8.97 10.17 1.86
C ILE A 81 -8.35 9.18 2.85
N ASN A 82 -7.90 9.65 4.02
CA ASN A 82 -7.33 8.79 5.06
C ASN A 82 -8.34 7.72 5.52
N SER A 83 -9.59 8.11 5.73
CA SER A 83 -10.65 7.21 6.18
C SER A 83 -11.03 6.21 5.09
N LEU A 84 -11.12 6.66 3.83
CA LEU A 84 -11.39 5.84 2.66
C LEU A 84 -10.35 4.73 2.51
N VAL A 85 -9.06 5.11 2.49
CA VAL A 85 -7.96 4.15 2.33
C VAL A 85 -7.97 3.11 3.44
N LEU A 86 -8.09 3.57 4.70
CA LEU A 86 -8.11 2.67 5.85
C LEU A 86 -9.32 1.72 5.80
N TYR A 87 -10.50 2.24 5.47
CA TYR A 87 -11.72 1.44 5.38
C TYR A 87 -11.63 0.35 4.29
N ILE A 88 -11.15 0.70 3.10
CA ILE A 88 -10.95 -0.27 2.01
C ILE A 88 -9.99 -1.38 2.46
N GLY A 89 -8.88 -1.03 3.13
CA GLY A 89 -7.94 -2.03 3.65
C GLY A 89 -8.54 -2.91 4.76
N MET A 90 -9.38 -2.35 5.63
CA MET A 90 -10.12 -3.12 6.64
C MET A 90 -11.07 -4.14 5.98
N GLN A 91 -11.83 -3.73 4.96
CA GLN A 91 -12.70 -4.65 4.22
C GLN A 91 -11.88 -5.72 3.50
N ALA A 92 -10.79 -5.34 2.82
CA ALA A 92 -9.95 -6.28 2.09
C ALA A 92 -9.33 -7.34 3.01
N THR A 93 -8.77 -6.93 4.15
CA THR A 93 -8.16 -7.87 5.10
C THR A 93 -9.19 -8.78 5.77
N GLN A 94 -10.40 -8.29 6.05
CA GLN A 94 -11.50 -9.11 6.55
C GLN A 94 -11.96 -10.15 5.52
N LEU A 95 -12.08 -9.76 4.25
CA LEU A 95 -12.43 -10.69 3.16
C LEU A 95 -11.39 -11.80 3.00
N LEU A 96 -10.10 -11.48 3.15
CA LEU A 96 -9.02 -12.46 3.11
C LEU A 96 -9.10 -13.44 4.29
N GLN A 97 -9.30 -12.94 5.51
CA GLN A 97 -9.40 -13.78 6.72
C GLN A 97 -10.58 -14.77 6.66
N ASN A 98 -11.75 -14.31 6.23
CA ASN A 98 -12.94 -15.16 6.14
C ASN A 98 -12.76 -16.32 5.13
N LYS A 99 -12.00 -16.10 4.05
CA LYS A 99 -11.70 -17.13 3.05
C LYS A 99 -10.67 -18.15 3.57
N SER A 100 -9.67 -17.71 4.33
CA SER A 100 -8.69 -18.60 4.96
C SER A 100 -9.31 -19.54 5.99
N THR A 101 -10.35 -19.12 6.71
CA THR A 101 -11.07 -19.97 7.67
C THR A 101 -12.01 -20.98 6.98
N ALA A 102 -12.55 -20.64 5.81
CA ALA A 102 -13.44 -21.50 5.05
C ALA A 102 -12.72 -22.66 4.31
N SER A 103 -11.41 -22.53 4.05
CA SER A 103 -10.61 -23.55 3.36
C SER A 103 -10.14 -24.71 4.25
N THR A 104 -10.60 -24.81 5.49
CA THR A 104 -10.29 -25.95 6.39
C THR A 104 -11.12 -27.22 6.11
N GLN A 105 -12.00 -27.23 5.10
CA GLN A 105 -12.84 -28.41 4.81
C GLN A 105 -12.71 -29.05 3.41
N GLN A 106 -11.98 -28.51 2.44
CA GLN A 106 -11.76 -29.22 1.17
C GLN A 106 -10.38 -28.96 0.58
N VAL A 107 -9.51 -29.97 0.72
CA VAL A 107 -8.28 -30.14 -0.05
C VAL A 107 -8.69 -30.46 -1.49
N ASN A 108 -8.62 -29.48 -2.38
CA ASN A 108 -8.43 -29.68 -3.82
C ASN A 108 -7.89 -28.40 -4.44
N HIS A 109 -6.56 -28.31 -4.52
CA HIS A 109 -5.88 -27.37 -5.40
C HIS A 109 -6.38 -27.56 -6.83
N ASN A 110 -6.95 -26.52 -7.46
CA ASN A 110 -6.95 -26.32 -8.92
C ASN A 110 -7.48 -24.92 -9.30
N GLY A 111 -6.83 -23.88 -8.78
CA GLY A 111 -6.87 -22.52 -9.28
C GLY A 111 -5.73 -21.74 -8.62
N PRO A 112 -4.91 -20.97 -9.35
CA PRO A 112 -3.82 -20.26 -8.71
C PRO A 112 -4.45 -19.23 -7.76
N LEU A 113 -3.97 -19.22 -6.51
CA LEU A 113 -4.34 -18.28 -5.45
C LEU A 113 -4.14 -16.79 -5.88
N ASP A 114 -3.51 -16.59 -7.05
CA ASP A 114 -3.20 -15.39 -7.81
C ASP A 114 -4.38 -14.50 -8.20
N LEU A 115 -5.53 -15.07 -8.58
CA LEU A 115 -6.56 -14.29 -9.28
C LEU A 115 -7.43 -13.45 -8.36
N TYR A 116 -7.41 -13.71 -7.04
CA TYR A 116 -8.23 -13.01 -6.04
C TYR A 116 -7.44 -12.05 -5.15
N LEU A 117 -6.11 -12.00 -5.25
CA LEU A 117 -5.28 -11.00 -4.58
C LEU A 117 -5.28 -9.68 -5.33
N VAL A 118 -5.60 -9.73 -6.63
CA VAL A 118 -6.24 -8.65 -7.39
C VAL A 118 -7.73 -8.60 -6.99
N SER A 119 -7.98 -8.32 -5.71
CA SER A 119 -9.32 -8.23 -5.16
C SER A 119 -10.00 -6.94 -5.65
N THR A 120 -11.34 -6.89 -5.71
CA THR A 120 -12.12 -5.66 -5.97
C THR A 120 -11.64 -4.41 -5.19
N PRO A 121 -11.18 -4.51 -3.92
CA PRO A 121 -10.46 -3.42 -3.23
C PRO A 121 -9.19 -2.90 -3.94
N MET A 122 -8.41 -3.78 -4.57
CA MET A 122 -7.19 -3.40 -5.31
C MET A 122 -7.54 -2.63 -6.59
N GLU A 123 -8.62 -3.01 -7.27
CA GLU A 123 -9.12 -2.26 -8.44
C GLU A 123 -9.43 -0.81 -8.06
N ILE A 124 -9.99 -0.56 -6.88
CA ILE A 124 -10.21 0.81 -6.38
C ILE A 124 -8.88 1.57 -6.27
N PHE A 125 -7.84 0.97 -5.67
CA PHE A 125 -6.54 1.63 -5.54
C PHE A 125 -5.88 1.90 -6.91
N GLN A 126 -5.95 0.95 -7.84
CA GLN A 126 -5.46 1.13 -9.22
C GLN A 126 -6.21 2.24 -9.95
N SER A 127 -7.54 2.25 -9.89
CA SER A 127 -8.32 3.28 -10.54
C SER A 127 -8.11 4.65 -9.88
N LEU A 128 -8.00 4.73 -8.55
CA LEU A 128 -7.70 5.99 -7.87
C LEU A 128 -6.32 6.54 -8.27
N ILE A 129 -5.26 5.72 -8.27
CA ILE A 129 -3.92 6.21 -8.61
C ILE A 129 -3.84 6.69 -10.07
N ASN A 130 -4.58 6.05 -10.99
CA ASN A 130 -4.56 6.41 -12.41
C ASN A 130 -5.45 7.63 -12.75
N ASN A 131 -6.48 7.91 -11.95
CA ASN A 131 -7.43 8.99 -12.24
C ASN A 131 -7.23 10.24 -11.36
N LEU A 132 -6.45 10.14 -10.28
CA LEU A 132 -6.06 11.31 -9.47
C LEU A 132 -4.89 12.06 -10.12
N ASP A 133 -4.87 13.37 -9.93
CA ASP A 133 -3.71 14.19 -10.27
C ASP A 133 -2.57 14.02 -9.26
N SER A 134 -1.46 14.72 -9.47
CA SER A 134 -0.26 14.58 -8.64
C SER A 134 -0.50 14.85 -7.16
N GLU A 135 -1.34 15.84 -6.84
CA GLU A 135 -1.70 16.17 -5.45
C GLU A 135 -2.55 15.07 -4.82
N GLY A 136 -3.60 14.63 -5.52
CA GLY A 136 -4.47 13.55 -5.05
C GLY A 136 -3.72 12.22 -4.86
N ARG A 137 -2.83 11.88 -5.82
CA ARG A 137 -1.97 10.69 -5.72
C ARG A 137 -1.02 10.78 -4.52
N TYR A 138 -0.40 11.93 -4.28
CA TYR A 138 0.47 12.12 -3.11
C TYR A 138 -0.27 11.91 -1.79
N LEU A 139 -1.50 12.42 -1.67
CA LEU A 139 -2.34 12.23 -0.48
C LEU A 139 -2.80 10.78 -0.31
N LEU A 140 -3.20 10.11 -1.41
CA LEU A 140 -3.56 8.70 -1.43
C LEU A 140 -2.40 7.82 -0.95
N LEU A 141 -1.22 8.01 -1.54
CA LEU A 141 -0.01 7.25 -1.21
C LEU A 141 0.43 7.50 0.23
N ASN A 142 0.30 8.74 0.75
CA ASN A 142 0.55 9.03 2.16
C ASN A 142 -0.43 8.30 3.09
N ALA A 143 -1.71 8.26 2.73
CA ALA A 143 -2.73 7.54 3.49
C ALA A 143 -2.44 6.03 3.56
N VAL A 144 -1.96 5.44 2.46
CA VAL A 144 -1.49 4.05 2.40
C VAL A 144 -0.23 3.86 3.25
N ALA A 145 0.77 4.73 3.09
CA ALA A 145 2.03 4.65 3.83
C ALA A 145 1.86 4.83 5.34
N ASN A 146 0.81 5.53 5.80
CA ASN A 146 0.47 5.64 7.22
C ASN A 146 0.16 4.27 7.88
N GLN A 147 -0.17 3.27 7.09
CA GLN A 147 -0.51 1.93 7.57
C GLN A 147 0.70 1.01 7.66
N LEU A 148 1.87 1.42 7.17
CA LEU A 148 3.14 0.70 7.27
C LEU A 148 3.75 0.90 8.65
N ARG A 149 3.36 0.08 9.64
CA ARG A 149 3.66 0.26 11.06
C ARG A 149 4.46 -0.92 11.62
N TYR A 150 4.01 -1.51 12.72
CA TYR A 150 4.57 -2.76 13.25
C TYR A 150 3.93 -3.97 12.53
N PRO A 151 4.42 -5.20 12.70
CA PRO A 151 3.81 -6.39 12.09
C PRO A 151 2.32 -6.54 12.47
N ASN A 152 1.43 -6.44 11.47
CA ASN A 152 -0.01 -6.69 11.55
C ASN A 152 -0.57 -6.87 10.13
N ASN A 153 -1.80 -7.34 9.99
CA ASN A 153 -2.41 -7.61 8.68
C ASN A 153 -2.63 -6.38 7.80
N HIS A 154 -2.86 -5.19 8.37
CA HIS A 154 -2.99 -3.95 7.59
C HIS A 154 -1.63 -3.57 7.03
N THR A 155 -0.58 -3.60 7.85
CA THR A 155 0.79 -3.31 7.40
C THR A 155 1.20 -4.25 6.26
N HIS A 156 0.88 -5.53 6.36
CA HIS A 156 1.13 -6.50 5.29
C HIS A 156 0.34 -6.18 4.01
N TYR A 157 -0.97 -5.95 4.14
CA TYR A 157 -1.85 -5.59 3.01
C TYR A 157 -1.43 -4.29 2.31
N PHE A 158 -1.20 -3.20 3.05
CA PHE A 158 -0.83 -1.92 2.46
C PHE A 158 0.61 -1.90 1.91
N SER A 159 1.52 -2.72 2.46
CA SER A 159 2.81 -2.97 1.83
C SER A 159 2.63 -3.66 0.48
N PHE A 160 1.74 -4.64 0.39
CA PHE A 160 1.41 -5.29 -0.89
C PHE A 160 0.78 -4.29 -1.88
N VAL A 161 -0.14 -3.43 -1.44
CA VAL A 161 -0.74 -2.38 -2.29
C VAL A 161 0.34 -1.51 -2.94
N LEU A 162 1.28 -0.95 -2.18
CA LEU A 162 2.31 -0.07 -2.76
C LEU A 162 3.21 -0.80 -3.77
N LEU A 163 3.65 -2.01 -3.41
CA LEU A 163 4.52 -2.79 -4.29
C LEU A 163 3.79 -3.23 -5.57
N TYR A 164 2.50 -3.56 -5.47
CA TYR A 164 1.66 -3.89 -6.61
C TYR A 164 1.45 -2.68 -7.52
N LEU A 165 1.05 -1.53 -6.97
CA LEU A 165 0.89 -0.30 -7.75
C LEU A 165 2.20 0.08 -8.46
N PHE A 166 3.35 -0.05 -7.78
CA PHE A 166 4.65 0.20 -8.41
C PHE A 166 4.92 -0.74 -9.59
N ALA A 167 4.61 -2.03 -9.44
CA ALA A 167 4.84 -3.05 -10.46
C ALA A 167 3.94 -2.87 -11.69
N GLU A 168 2.71 -2.40 -11.50
CA GLU A 168 1.73 -2.17 -12.58
C GLU A 168 1.93 -0.82 -13.29
N SER A 169 2.56 0.16 -12.65
CA SER A 169 2.79 1.50 -13.23
C SER A 169 4.04 1.61 -14.11
N LYS A 170 4.47 0.54 -14.80
CA LYS A 170 5.67 0.58 -15.67
C LYS A 170 5.58 1.58 -16.84
N GLN A 171 4.35 1.87 -17.29
CA GLN A 171 4.12 2.81 -18.38
C GLN A 171 4.06 4.27 -17.89
N ASP A 172 3.73 4.50 -16.62
CA ASP A 172 3.69 5.83 -16.02
C ASP A 172 4.74 5.94 -14.90
N SER A 173 5.94 6.32 -15.32
CA SER A 173 7.08 6.52 -14.41
C SER A 173 6.80 7.56 -13.30
N SER A 174 5.83 8.47 -13.47
CA SER A 174 5.49 9.47 -12.46
C SER A 174 4.86 8.85 -11.21
N ILE A 175 4.08 7.76 -11.37
CA ILE A 175 3.50 7.03 -10.24
C ILE A 175 4.61 6.30 -9.47
N GLN A 176 5.53 5.64 -10.18
CA GLN A 176 6.69 4.96 -9.57
C GLN A 176 7.57 5.95 -8.78
N GLU A 177 7.80 7.13 -9.34
CA GLU A 177 8.52 8.21 -8.68
C GLU A 177 7.79 8.70 -7.42
N GLN A 178 6.47 8.93 -7.49
CA GLN A 178 5.68 9.37 -6.34
C GLN A 178 5.63 8.34 -5.21
N ILE A 179 5.48 7.05 -5.53
CA ILE A 179 5.57 5.96 -4.53
C ILE A 179 6.94 6.01 -3.85
N THR A 180 8.02 6.11 -4.63
CA THR A 180 9.38 6.18 -4.12
C THR A 180 9.57 7.40 -3.23
N ARG A 181 9.09 8.57 -3.67
CA ARG A 181 9.17 9.83 -2.94
C ARG A 181 8.48 9.76 -1.58
N VAL A 182 7.25 9.24 -1.53
CA VAL A 182 6.49 9.10 -0.25
C VAL A 182 7.20 8.18 0.73
N LEU A 183 7.79 7.07 0.26
CA LEU A 183 8.59 6.19 1.10
C LEU A 183 9.87 6.87 1.58
N LEU A 184 10.56 7.57 0.68
CA LEU A 184 11.86 8.19 0.96
C LEU A 184 11.76 9.38 1.91
N GLU A 185 10.76 10.24 1.75
CA GLU A 185 10.48 11.38 2.65
C GLU A 185 10.36 10.92 4.13
N ARG A 186 9.87 9.69 4.35
CA ARG A 186 9.72 9.08 5.69
C ARG A 186 10.98 8.36 6.18
N LEU A 187 11.95 8.11 5.29
CA LEU A 187 13.21 7.43 5.60
C LEU A 187 14.39 8.40 5.77
N ILE A 188 14.32 9.62 5.23
CA ILE A 188 15.37 10.64 5.39
C ILE A 188 15.35 11.33 6.75
N VAL A 189 14.24 11.23 7.49
CA VAL A 189 14.11 11.84 8.82
C VAL A 189 14.88 11.04 9.88
N ASN A 190 15.11 11.64 11.03
CA ASN A 190 15.78 10.94 12.13
C ASN A 190 14.95 9.74 12.63
N ARG A 191 15.65 8.71 13.09
CA ARG A 191 15.09 7.48 13.67
C ARG A 191 14.23 7.76 14.92
N PRO A 192 13.30 6.85 15.28
CA PRO A 192 13.03 5.53 14.69
C PRO A 192 12.15 5.56 13.44
N HIS A 193 12.30 4.55 12.57
CA HIS A 193 11.42 4.35 11.42
C HIS A 193 10.42 3.21 11.68
N PRO A 194 9.20 3.27 11.12
CA PRO A 194 8.25 2.17 11.20
C PRO A 194 8.80 0.90 10.53
N TRP A 195 8.58 -0.26 11.15
CA TRP A 195 9.07 -1.55 10.64
C TRP A 195 8.55 -1.83 9.22
N GLY A 196 7.25 -1.70 9.00
CA GLY A 196 6.59 -1.93 7.71
C GLY A 196 7.13 -1.02 6.61
N LEU A 197 7.46 0.23 6.94
CA LEU A 197 8.05 1.18 5.98
C LEU A 197 9.40 0.66 5.47
N LEU A 198 10.28 0.24 6.38
CA LEU A 198 11.59 -0.29 6.04
C LEU A 198 11.45 -1.55 5.20
N ILE A 199 10.57 -2.46 5.63
CA ILE A 199 10.27 -3.71 4.94
C ILE A 199 9.81 -3.46 3.49
N THR A 200 8.80 -2.61 3.30
CA THR A 200 8.26 -2.30 1.98
C THR A 200 9.35 -1.72 1.09
N PHE A 201 10.14 -0.79 1.64
CA PHE A 201 11.20 -0.14 0.89
C PHE A 201 12.33 -1.10 0.52
N ILE A 202 12.75 -1.99 1.43
CA ILE A 202 13.78 -3.00 1.15
C ILE A 202 13.30 -3.98 0.08
N GLU A 203 12.05 -4.45 0.15
CA GLU A 203 11.49 -5.35 -0.86
C GLU A 203 11.47 -4.67 -2.24
N LEU A 204 11.06 -3.40 -2.29
CA LEU A 204 11.02 -2.61 -3.53
C LEU A 204 12.39 -2.51 -4.22
N ILE A 205 13.45 -2.19 -3.46
CA ILE A 205 14.79 -1.97 -4.05
C ILE A 205 15.57 -3.25 -4.30
N ARG A 206 15.23 -4.37 -3.63
CA ARG A 206 16.00 -5.63 -3.73
C ARG A 206 15.38 -6.64 -4.68
N ASN A 207 14.06 -6.69 -4.78
CA ASN A 207 13.40 -7.67 -5.62
C ASN A 207 13.46 -7.22 -7.08
N GLN A 208 14.14 -8.02 -7.91
CA GLN A 208 14.37 -7.72 -9.32
C GLN A 208 13.07 -7.57 -10.12
N ARG A 209 11.94 -8.11 -9.63
CA ARG A 209 10.62 -7.95 -10.28
C ARG A 209 10.24 -6.48 -10.52
N TYR A 210 10.63 -5.59 -9.61
CA TYR A 210 10.26 -4.18 -9.68
C TYR A 210 11.19 -3.39 -10.60
N ASP A 211 12.35 -3.93 -10.97
CA ASP A 211 13.32 -3.23 -11.82
C ASP A 211 13.66 -1.80 -11.30
N PHE A 212 13.61 -1.58 -9.99
CA PHE A 212 13.70 -0.26 -9.35
C PHE A 212 14.89 0.57 -9.84
N TRP A 213 16.09 -0.04 -9.88
CA TRP A 213 17.34 0.61 -10.31
C TRP A 213 17.43 0.90 -11.83
N LYS A 214 16.45 0.44 -12.62
CA LYS A 214 16.29 0.80 -14.03
C LYS A 214 15.44 2.07 -14.21
N CYS A 215 14.68 2.49 -13.19
CA CYS A 215 13.89 3.71 -13.25
C CYS A 215 14.80 4.94 -13.35
N SER A 216 14.51 5.86 -14.27
CA SER A 216 15.34 7.04 -14.56
C SER A 216 15.57 7.94 -13.34
N PHE A 217 14.56 8.10 -12.49
CA PHE A 217 14.63 8.91 -11.26
C PHE A 217 15.59 8.35 -10.20
N THR A 218 16.03 7.08 -10.31
CA THR A 218 17.01 6.52 -9.36
C THR A 218 18.45 6.96 -9.64
N ARG A 219 18.71 7.53 -10.82
CA ARG A 219 20.04 7.92 -11.30
C ARG A 219 20.25 9.43 -11.37
N CYS A 220 19.26 10.21 -10.94
CA CYS A 220 19.30 11.66 -11.06
C CYS A 220 20.25 12.34 -10.07
N ALA A 221 20.56 11.69 -8.93
CA ALA A 221 21.45 12.24 -7.90
C ALA A 221 22.22 11.12 -7.16
N PRO A 222 23.57 11.18 -7.11
CA PRO A 222 24.39 10.21 -6.36
C PRO A 222 24.07 10.13 -4.87
N GLU A 223 23.50 11.19 -4.30
CA GLU A 223 23.08 11.25 -2.89
C GLU A 223 21.90 10.30 -2.61
N ILE A 224 20.98 10.16 -3.56
CA ILE A 224 19.82 9.27 -3.46
C ILE A 224 20.28 7.81 -3.48
N GLU A 225 21.27 7.47 -4.32
CA GLU A 225 21.88 6.15 -4.37
C GLU A 225 22.56 5.77 -3.03
N LYS A 226 23.35 6.68 -2.46
CA LYS A 226 23.99 6.49 -1.14
C LYS A 226 22.98 6.33 -0.02
N LEU A 227 21.87 7.07 -0.06
CA LEU A 227 20.79 6.96 0.91
C LEU A 227 20.12 5.58 0.83
N PHE A 228 19.81 5.11 -0.37
CA PHE A 228 19.22 3.78 -0.59
C PHE A 228 20.16 2.66 -0.13
N GLU A 229 21.46 2.77 -0.42
CA GLU A 229 22.46 1.83 0.09
C GLU A 229 22.52 1.82 1.62
N SER A 230 22.54 3.01 2.26
CA SER A 230 22.59 3.16 3.72
C SER A 230 21.38 2.54 4.41
N VAL A 231 20.16 2.76 3.89
CA VAL A 231 18.93 2.13 4.41
C VAL A 231 19.02 0.61 4.27
N SER A 232 19.48 0.10 3.11
CA SER A 232 19.65 -1.34 2.90
C SER A 232 20.63 -1.99 3.88
N ARG A 233 21.73 -1.29 4.21
CA ARG A 233 22.79 -1.77 5.10
C ARG A 233 22.40 -1.70 6.58
N THR A 234 21.54 -0.75 6.96
CA THR A 234 21.23 -0.56 8.39
C THR A 234 20.02 -1.35 8.86
N CYS A 235 19.10 -1.71 7.97
CA CYS A 235 17.91 -2.49 8.33
C CYS A 235 18.17 -4.00 8.35
N VAL A 236 19.21 -4.46 7.65
CA VAL A 236 19.70 -5.83 7.71
C VAL A 236 20.94 -5.77 8.57
N GLY A 237 20.91 -6.34 9.78
CA GLY A 237 22.09 -6.41 10.64
C GLY A 237 23.32 -6.91 9.87
N PRO A 238 24.55 -6.58 10.31
CA PRO A 238 25.76 -6.98 9.61
C PRO A 238 25.68 -8.47 9.29
N LYS A 239 25.90 -8.83 8.01
CA LYS A 239 26.12 -10.22 7.61
C LYS A 239 27.04 -10.82 8.66
N ALA A 240 26.60 -11.88 9.34
CA ALA A 240 27.51 -12.73 10.07
C ALA A 240 28.57 -13.18 9.06
N MET A 241 29.73 -12.53 9.07
CA MET A 241 30.94 -13.12 8.55
C MET A 241 31.15 -14.32 9.45
N ASN A 242 30.70 -15.49 9.00
CA ASN A 242 31.23 -16.72 9.55
C ASN A 242 32.71 -16.71 9.19
N ASP A 243 33.51 -16.26 10.15
CA ASP A 243 34.85 -16.75 10.36
C ASP A 243 34.78 -18.29 10.33
N SER A 244 35.26 -18.85 9.25
CA SER A 244 35.72 -20.24 9.21
C SER A 244 37.05 -20.23 8.47
N ILE A 245 38.00 -19.51 9.07
CA ILE A 245 39.39 -19.96 9.10
C ILE A 245 39.45 -20.95 10.27
N VAL A 246 39.38 -22.26 9.97
CA VAL A 246 40.30 -23.33 10.41
C VAL A 246 40.10 -24.49 9.46
#